data_AF-A0A9W5TZH8-F1
#
_entry.id   AF-A0A9W5TZH8-F1
#
_cell.length_a   1.000
_cell.length_b   1.000
_cell.length_c   1.000
_cell.angle_alpha   90.00
_cell.angle_beta   90.00
_cell.angle_gamma   90.00
#
_symmetry.space_group_name_H-M   'P 1'
#
loop_
_entity.id
_entity.type
_entity.pdbx_description
1 polymer ?
#
loop_
_entity_poly.entity_id
_entity_poly.type
_entity_poly.pdbx_seq_one_letter_code
_entity_poly.pdbx_strand_id
1 'polypeptide(L)' 'MDRKRLGRRIKAFRKLKGYTQISFAKEIGVSIAVLGQVERGTKDADDELLTKIVNTLAISWGELMLEEKVQEGDF' A
#
# COMPACT_ATOMS: atom_id res chain seq x y z
N MET A 1 -7.00 -0.83 11.99
CA MET A 1 -5.84 -0.88 11.08
C MET A 1 -5.10 0.46 11.17
N ASP A 2 -3.80 0.49 11.46
CA ASP A 2 -3.06 1.77 11.52
C ASP A 2 -2.85 2.32 10.10
N ARG A 3 -3.62 3.35 9.75
CA ARG A 3 -3.57 4.04 8.45
C ARG A 3 -2.17 4.54 8.10
N LYS A 4 -1.39 4.98 9.10
CA LYS A 4 -0.01 5.42 8.86
C LYS A 4 0.89 4.23 8.54
N ARG A 5 0.70 3.07 9.18
CA ARG A 5 1.45 1.83 8.88
C ARG A 5 1.15 1.35 7.47
N LEU A 6 -0.12 1.31 7.07
CA LEU A 6 -0.54 0.96 5.71
C LEU A 6 0.05 1.92 4.66
N GLY A 7 -0.09 3.24 4.87
CA GLY A 7 0.45 4.25 3.97
C GLY A 7 1.97 4.15 3.79
N ARG A 8 2.73 3.93 4.87
CA ARG A 8 4.19 3.71 4.81
C ARG A 8 4.56 2.48 3.97
N ARG A 9 3.76 1.43 4.00
CA ARG A 9 4.01 0.20 3.22
C ARG A 9 3.70 0.37 1.76
N ILE A 10 2.58 1.00 1.42
CA ILE A 10 2.25 1.38 0.04
C ILE A 10 3.43 2.16 -0.55
N LYS A 11 3.93 3.16 0.19
CA LYS A 11 5.11 3.95 -0.20
C LYS A 11 6.38 3.09 -0.37
N ALA A 12 6.62 2.15 0.52
CA ALA A 12 7.79 1.27 0.47
C ALA A 12 7.76 0.36 -0.77
N PHE A 13 6.66 -0.36 -1.00
CA PHE A 13 6.51 -1.22 -2.17
C PHE A 13 6.52 -0.42 -3.48
N ARG A 14 5.87 0.74 -3.52
CA ARG A 14 5.92 1.63 -4.69
C ARG A 14 7.36 1.97 -5.06
N LYS A 15 8.17 2.37 -4.07
CA LYS A 15 9.60 2.67 -4.29
C LYS A 15 10.40 1.44 -4.69
N LEU A 16 10.13 0.28 -4.08
CA LEU A 16 10.79 -0.99 -4.41
C LEU A 16 10.53 -1.41 -5.86
N LYS A 17 9.32 -1.13 -6.39
CA LYS A 17 8.96 -1.35 -7.78
C LYS A 17 9.42 -0.24 -8.74
N GLY A 18 10.18 0.74 -8.26
CA GLY A 18 10.75 1.81 -9.09
C GLY A 18 9.78 2.93 -9.48
N TYR A 19 8.58 2.97 -8.90
CA TYR A 19 7.60 4.00 -9.25
C TYR A 19 7.83 5.31 -8.49
N THR A 20 7.73 6.42 -9.22
CA THR A 20 7.51 7.75 -8.64
C THR A 20 6.06 7.88 -8.14
N GLN A 21 5.74 8.89 -7.32
CA GLN A 21 4.33 9.16 -6.98
C GLN A 21 3.52 9.53 -8.23
N ILE A 22 4.13 10.21 -9.20
CA ILE A 22 3.48 10.63 -10.44
C ILE A 22 3.09 9.42 -11.28
N SER A 23 4.06 8.56 -11.58
CA SER A 23 3.85 7.37 -12.40
C SER A 23 2.88 6.39 -11.73
N PHE A 24 2.99 6.19 -10.41
CA PHE A 24 2.09 5.28 -9.71
C PHE A 24 0.66 5.82 -9.61
N ALA A 25 0.49 7.12 -9.33
CA ALA A 25 -0.83 7.72 -9.28
C ALA A 25 -1.54 7.61 -10.64
N LYS A 26 -0.81 7.81 -11.74
CA LYS A 26 -1.31 7.58 -13.09
C LYS A 26 -1.72 6.12 -13.31
N GLU A 27 -0.89 5.18 -12.90
CA GLU A 27 -1.14 3.73 -13.07
C GLU A 27 -2.39 3.25 -12.32
N ILE A 28 -2.58 3.70 -11.08
CA ILE A 28 -3.74 3.32 -10.26
C ILE A 28 -4.97 4.23 -10.45
N GLY A 29 -4.88 5.20 -11.37
CA GLY A 29 -6.01 6.06 -11.74
C GLY A 29 -6.44 7.07 -10.67
N VAL A 30 -5.50 7.63 -9.89
CA VAL A 30 -5.79 8.67 -8.87
C VAL A 30 -4.91 9.91 -9.06
N SER A 31 -5.25 11.00 -8.37
CA SER A 31 -4.35 12.17 -8.34
C SER A 31 -3.13 11.92 -7.45
N ILE A 32 -2.02 12.58 -7.79
CA ILE A 32 -0.78 12.55 -6.97
C ILE A 32 -1.06 12.99 -5.53
N ALA A 33 -1.94 13.98 -5.36
CA ALA A 33 -2.32 14.49 -4.05
C ALA A 33 -3.03 13.41 -3.21
N VAL A 34 -3.96 12.66 -3.81
CA VAL A 34 -4.68 11.54 -3.15
C VAL A 34 -3.69 10.45 -2.75
N LEU A 35 -2.83 10.01 -3.68
CA LEU A 35 -1.79 9.02 -3.35
C LEU A 35 -0.89 9.51 -2.20
N GLY A 36 -0.48 10.78 -2.23
CA GLY A 36 0.34 11.36 -1.18
C GLY A 36 -0.36 11.38 0.20
N GLN A 37 -1.66 11.66 0.24
CA GLN A 37 -2.45 11.61 1.47
C GLN A 37 -2.59 10.18 2.01
N VAL A 38 -2.81 9.21 1.12
CA VAL A 38 -2.87 7.78 1.48
C VAL A 38 -1.52 7.31 2.05
N GLU A 39 -0.41 7.64 1.39
CA GLU A 39 0.93 7.24 1.85
C GLU A 39 1.36 7.87 3.17
N ARG A 40 0.89 9.09 3.48
CA ARG A 40 1.11 9.74 4.79
C ARG A 40 0.12 9.26 5.85
N GLY A 41 -0.89 8.48 5.46
CA GLY A 41 -1.97 8.07 6.34
C GLY A 41 -2.83 9.24 6.82
N THR A 42 -3.06 10.23 5.97
CA THR A 42 -4.00 11.34 6.23
C THR A 42 -5.35 11.15 5.51
N LYS A 43 -5.43 10.19 4.59
CA LYS A 43 -6.66 9.77 3.90
C LYS A 43 -6.73 8.24 3.86
N ASP A 44 -7.92 7.70 4.04
CA ASP A 44 -8.19 6.28 3.89
C ASP A 44 -8.23 5.88 2.41
N ALA A 45 -7.71 4.69 2.11
CA ALA A 45 -7.89 4.05 0.83
C ALA A 45 -9.04 3.06 0.95
N ASP A 46 -10.01 3.16 0.04
CA ASP A 46 -11.09 2.18 -0.07
C ASP A 46 -10.60 0.87 -0.67
N ASP A 47 -11.45 -0.16 -0.61
CA ASP A 47 -11.12 -1.50 -1.08
C ASP A 47 -10.80 -1.53 -2.58
N GLU A 48 -11.44 -0.67 -3.38
CA GLU A 48 -11.17 -0.55 -4.80
C GLU A 48 -9.75 -0.03 -5.06
N LEU A 49 -9.35 1.05 -4.37
CA LEU A 49 -8.01 1.61 -4.47
C LEU A 49 -6.96 0.63 -3.95
N LEU A 50 -7.23 -0.04 -2.83
CA LEU A 50 -6.33 -1.04 -2.28
C LEU A 50 -6.16 -2.23 -3.25
N THR A 51 -7.23 -2.69 -3.89
CA THR A 51 -7.17 -3.73 -4.93
C THR A 51 -6.29 -3.29 -6.10
N LYS A 52 -6.46 -2.05 -6.59
CA LYS A 52 -5.62 -1.48 -7.65
C LYS A 52 -4.15 -1.43 -7.24
N ILE A 53 -3.87 -1.00 -6.01
CA ILE A 53 -2.50 -0.93 -5.47
C ILE A 53 -1.85 -2.31 -5.41
N VAL A 54 -2.54 -3.31 -4.85
CA VAL A 54 -2.06 -4.70 -4.71
C VAL A 54 -1.74 -5.29 -6.09
N ASN A 55 -2.65 -5.16 -7.05
CA ASN A 55 -2.47 -5.68 -8.41
C ASN A 55 -1.32 -4.98 -9.13
N THR A 56 -1.26 -3.64 -9.08
CA THR A 56 -0.23 -2.84 -9.77
C THR A 56 1.16 -3.09 -9.19
N LEU A 57 1.26 -3.25 -7.87
CA LEU A 57 2.51 -3.56 -7.20
C LEU A 57 2.85 -5.05 -7.25
N ALA A 58 2.00 -5.90 -7.84
CA ALA A 58 2.20 -7.35 -7.90
C ALA A 58 2.61 -7.95 -6.55
N ILE A 59 1.85 -7.60 -5.51
CA ILE A 59 1.97 -8.14 -4.14
C ILE A 59 0.64 -8.80 -3.75
N SER A 60 0.66 -9.56 -2.67
CA SER A 60 -0.54 -10.10 -2.03
C SER A 60 -1.15 -9.13 -1.02
N TRP A 61 -2.42 -9.35 -0.68
CA TRP A 61 -3.06 -8.66 0.44
C TRP A 61 -2.34 -8.90 1.77
N GLY A 62 -1.86 -10.13 2.01
CA GLY A 62 -1.06 -10.45 3.20
C GLY A 62 0.23 -9.64 3.27
N GLU A 63 0.93 -9.46 2.15
CA GLU A 63 2.11 -8.59 2.06
C GLU A 63 1.80 -7.11 2.21
N LEU A 64 0.57 -6.66 1.93
CA LEU A 64 0.14 -5.28 2.18
C LEU A 64 -0.39 -5.06 3.60
N MET A 65 -0.96 -6.10 4.24
CA MET A 65 -1.59 -6.03 5.56
C MET A 65 -0.69 -6.49 6.71
N LEU A 66 0.34 -7.31 6.43
CA LEU A 66 1.23 -7.96 7.41
C LEU A 66 0.34 -8.63 8.41
N GLU A 67 -0.25 -9.74 8.00
CA GLU A 67 -0.67 -10.71 8.98
C GLU A 67 0.63 -11.17 9.65
N GLU A 68 0.81 -10.77 10.91
CA GLU A 68 1.84 -11.36 11.74
C GLU A 68 1.53 -12.86 11.72
N LYS A 69 2.36 -13.63 11.03
CA LYS A 69 2.37 -15.07 11.24
C LYS A 69 2.71 -15.26 12.70
N VAL A 70 1.70 -15.56 13.51
CA VAL A 70 1.90 -16.09 14.85
C VAL A 70 2.82 -17.29 14.66
N GLN A 71 4.03 -17.21 15.20
CA GLN A 71 4.92 -18.35 15.27
C GLN A 71 4.30 -19.31 16.29
N GLU A 72 3.40 -20.18 15.83
CA GLU A 72 3.07 -21.41 16.56
C GLU A 72 4.31 -22.30 16.47
N GLY A 73 5.13 -22.32 17.52
CA GLY A 73 6.31 -23.18 17.50
C GLY A 73 7.34 -23.07 18.61
N ASP A 74 7.18 -22.21 19.63
CA ASP A 74 7.99 -22.30 20.84
C ASP A 74 7.25 -23.15 21.89
N PHE A 75 7.25 -24.48 21.69
CA PHE A 75 6.92 -25.48 22.70
C PHE A 75 8.19 -26.16 23.20
#